data_AF-A0A183VHA3-F1
#
_entry.id   AF-A0A183VHA3-F1
#
_cell.length_a   1.000
_cell.length_b   1.000
_cell.length_c   1.000
_cell.angle_alpha   90.00
_cell.angle_beta   90.00
_cell.angle_gamma   90.00
#
_symmetry.space_group_name_H-M   'P 1'
#
loop_
_entity.id
_entity.type
_entity.pdbx_description
1 polymer ?
#
loop_
_entity_poly.entity_id
_entity_poly.type
_entity_poly.pdbx_seq_one_letter_code
_entity_poly.pdbx_strand_id
1 'polypeptide(L)'
;MRQCWLSVPTSRPTFSECKVTMRGHLCRASPVLDVRLHALFEDEKRTMEQYSEWRDPEDEEDLRAQATRNGFIAVPTHEPNCGNVYTQFNR
;
A
#
# COMPACT_ATOMS: atom_id res chain seq x y z
N MET A 1 11.11 -1.65 -12.35
CA MET A 1 10.98 -0.18 -12.32
C MET A 1 9.96 0.36 -13.33
N ARG A 2 10.11 0.14 -14.65
CA ARG A 2 9.16 0.70 -15.66
C ARG A 2 7.68 0.39 -15.38
N GLN A 3 7.37 -0.83 -14.94
CA GLN A 3 6.00 -1.26 -14.60
C GLN A 3 5.37 -0.45 -13.45
N CYS A 4 6.18 0.08 -12.53
CA CYS A 4 5.71 0.92 -11.42
C CYS A 4 5.36 2.35 -11.87
N TRP A 5 5.76 2.74 -13.10
CA TRP A 5 5.59 4.09 -13.65
C TRP A 5 4.63 4.13 -14.84
N LEU A 6 3.76 3.12 -14.98
CA LEU A 6 2.72 3.15 -16.01
C LEU A 6 1.80 4.36 -15.82
N SER A 7 1.34 4.93 -16.92
CA SER A 7 0.45 6.10 -16.92
C SER A 7 -0.86 5.81 -16.19
N VAL A 8 -1.43 4.62 -16.40
CA VAL A 8 -2.65 4.14 -15.75
C VAL A 8 -2.32 3.55 -14.38
N PRO A 9 -2.78 4.15 -13.25
CA PRO A 9 -2.42 3.67 -11.91
C PRO A 9 -2.89 2.26 -11.60
N THR A 10 -4.08 1.87 -12.06
CA THR A 10 -4.65 0.54 -11.85
C THR A 10 -3.91 -0.55 -12.61
N SER A 11 -3.09 -0.19 -13.60
CA SER A 11 -2.23 -1.12 -14.33
C SER A 11 -0.86 -1.32 -13.67
N ARG A 12 -0.53 -0.54 -12.63
CA ARG A 12 0.73 -0.68 -11.89
C ARG A 12 0.64 -1.88 -10.94
N PRO A 13 1.75 -2.59 -10.69
CA PRO A 13 1.77 -3.64 -9.69
C PRO A 13 1.56 -3.06 -8.30
N THR A 14 0.86 -3.81 -7.47
CA THR A 14 0.72 -3.58 -6.04
C THR A 14 2.08 -3.74 -5.34
N PHE A 15 2.17 -3.23 -4.11
CA PHE A 15 3.37 -3.44 -3.29
C PHE A 15 3.62 -4.91 -2.96
N SER A 16 2.56 -5.72 -2.77
CA SER A 16 2.70 -7.16 -2.53
C SER A 16 3.33 -7.87 -3.75
N GLU A 17 2.85 -7.56 -4.96
CA GLU A 17 3.42 -8.11 -6.20
C GLU A 17 4.87 -7.66 -6.41
N CYS A 18 5.20 -6.40 -6.12
CA CYS A 18 6.58 -5.91 -6.15
C CYS A 18 7.47 -6.65 -5.16
N LYS A 19 7.00 -6.85 -3.90
CA LYS A 19 7.75 -7.58 -2.88
C LYS A 19 8.05 -9.01 -3.31
N VAL A 20 7.06 -9.74 -3.82
CA VAL A 20 7.24 -11.12 -4.33
C VAL A 20 8.26 -11.14 -5.48
N THR A 21 8.12 -10.21 -6.42
CA THR A 21 9.02 -10.10 -7.58
C THR A 21 10.46 -9.83 -7.15
N MET A 22 10.66 -8.85 -6.26
CA MET A 22 11.98 -8.49 -5.74
C MET A 22 12.62 -9.64 -4.96
N ARG A 23 11.84 -10.33 -4.12
CA ARG A 23 12.32 -11.51 -3.40
C ARG A 23 12.72 -12.63 -4.35
N GLY A 24 11.94 -12.88 -5.40
CA GLY A 24 12.28 -13.86 -6.44
C GLY A 24 13.57 -13.49 -7.21
N HIS A 25 13.86 -12.20 -7.40
CA HIS A 25 15.16 -11.77 -7.94
C HIS A 25 16.29 -11.97 -6.94
N LEU A 26 16.09 -11.62 -5.66
CA LEU A 26 17.09 -11.81 -4.61
C LEU A 26 17.45 -13.28 -4.45
N CYS A 27 16.47 -14.16 -4.35
CA CYS A 27 16.67 -15.61 -4.21
C CYS A 27 17.51 -16.17 -5.38
N ARG A 28 17.24 -15.71 -6.61
CA ARG A 28 18.01 -16.12 -7.80
C ARG A 28 19.42 -15.55 -7.84
N ALA A 29 19.60 -14.29 -7.45
CA ALA A 29 20.89 -13.62 -7.48
C ALA A 29 21.80 -14.05 -6.32
N SER A 30 21.22 -14.28 -5.14
CA SER A 30 21.91 -14.70 -3.93
C SER A 30 20.94 -15.42 -2.96
N PRO A 31 20.90 -16.75 -2.99
CA PRO A 31 20.09 -17.54 -2.05
C PRO A 31 20.48 -17.27 -0.59
N VAL A 32 21.77 -17.04 -0.32
CA VAL A 32 22.30 -16.77 1.03
C VAL A 32 21.71 -15.48 1.60
N LEU A 33 21.59 -14.43 0.78
CA LEU A 33 20.98 -13.17 1.23
C LEU A 33 19.47 -13.29 1.41
N ASP A 34 18.77 -14.08 0.60
CA ASP A 34 17.33 -14.36 0.81
C ASP A 34 17.08 -15.07 2.14
N VAL A 35 17.88 -16.10 2.47
CA VAL A 35 17.80 -16.79 3.77
C VAL A 35 18.07 -15.84 4.93
N ARG A 36 19.10 -14.99 4.81
CA ARG A 36 19.43 -14.01 5.86
C ARG A 36 18.33 -12.96 6.03
N LEU A 37 17.74 -12.50 4.92
CA LEU A 37 16.62 -11.57 4.96
C LEU A 37 15.38 -12.21 5.61
N HIS A 38 15.10 -13.48 5.33
CA HIS A 38 14.02 -14.21 5.97
C HIS A 38 14.23 -14.32 7.48
N ALA A 39 15.46 -14.62 7.93
CA ALA A 39 15.78 -14.68 9.35
C ALA A 39 15.55 -13.34 10.05
N LEU A 40 15.89 -12.22 9.39
CA LEU A 40 15.63 -10.88 9.93
C LEU A 40 14.13 -10.59 10.10
N PHE A 41 13.30 -10.95 9.11
CA PHE A 41 11.85 -10.74 9.22
C PHE A 41 11.20 -11.60 10.30
N GLU A 42 11.65 -12.84 10.49
CA GLU A 42 11.15 -13.70 11.56
C GLU A 42 11.54 -13.17 12.96
N ASP A 43 12.75 -12.61 13.09
CA ASP A 43 13.20 -11.99 14.33
C ASP A 43 12.43 -10.70 14.67
N GLU A 44 12.22 -9.84 13.66
CA GLU A 44 11.39 -8.64 13.80
C GLU A 44 9.95 -8.99 14.17
N LYS A 45 9.36 -9.99 13.50
CA LYS A 45 8.03 -10.49 13.81
C LYS A 45 7.95 -10.97 15.26
N ARG A 46 8.91 -11.78 15.70
CA ARG A 46 8.97 -12.27 17.08
C ARG A 46 9.08 -11.13 18.09
N THR A 47 9.89 -10.12 17.79
CA THR A 47 10.04 -8.93 18.64
C THR A 47 8.73 -8.15 18.73
N MET A 48 8.02 -7.99 17.61
CA MET A 48 6.71 -7.34 17.61
C MET A 48 5.65 -8.14 18.38
N GLU A 49 5.68 -9.47 18.29
CA GLU A 49 4.76 -10.36 19.00
C GLU A 49 5.04 -10.39 20.50
N GLN A 50 6.32 -10.31 20.90
CA GLN A 50 6.73 -10.32 22.31
C GLN A 50 6.15 -9.16 23.13
N TYR A 51 5.88 -8.02 22.48
CA TYR A 51 5.29 -6.85 23.13
C TYR A 51 3.87 -6.58 22.61
N SER A 52 3.22 -7.59 22.04
CA SER A 52 1.88 -7.43 21.46
C SER A 52 0.83 -7.12 22.52
N GLU A 53 0.99 -7.63 23.75
CA GLU A 53 0.10 -7.35 24.88
C GLU A 53 0.18 -5.90 25.40
N TRP A 54 1.22 -5.16 25.01
CA TRP A 54 1.39 -3.73 25.31
C TRP A 54 0.83 -2.83 24.20
N ARG A 55 0.24 -3.41 23.14
CA ARG A 55 -0.51 -2.66 22.14
C ARG A 55 -1.93 -2.45 22.65
N ASP A 56 -2.40 -1.20 22.62
CA ASP A 56 -3.75 -0.88 23.06
C ASP A 56 -4.77 -1.55 22.12
N PRO A 57 -5.69 -2.40 22.64
CA PRO A 57 -6.67 -3.11 21.81
C PRO A 57 -7.71 -2.19 21.17
N GLU A 58 -7.84 -0.95 21.65
CA GLU A 58 -8.75 0.07 21.06
C GLU A 58 -8.23 0.67 19.74
N ASP A 59 -6.92 0.60 19.47
CA ASP A 59 -6.31 1.13 18.24
C ASP A 59 -6.30 0.11 17.08
N GLU A 60 -6.78 -1.11 17.31
CA GLU A 60 -6.99 -2.13 16.26
C GLU A 60 -8.35 -1.99 15.54
N GLU A 61 -9.17 -1.01 15.91
CA GLU A 61 -10.44 -0.73 15.22
C GLU A 61 -10.19 0.00 13.89
N ASP A 62 -10.03 -0.81 12.84
CA ASP A 62 -10.07 -0.50 11.41
C ASP A 62 -9.55 0.91 11.06
N LEU A 63 -8.22 1.06 10.97
CA LEU A 63 -7.55 2.24 10.42
C LEU A 63 -8.18 2.75 9.11
N ARG A 64 -8.82 1.87 8.33
CA ARG A 64 -9.57 2.22 7.12
C ARG A 64 -10.89 2.94 7.45
N ALA A 65 -11.64 2.47 8.45
CA ALA A 65 -12.83 3.14 8.96
C ALA A 65 -12.47 4.48 9.61
N GLN A 66 -11.37 4.55 10.36
CA GLN A 66 -10.88 5.79 10.99
C GLN A 66 -10.48 6.84 9.94
N ALA A 67 -9.77 6.43 8.88
CA ALA A 67 -9.37 7.34 7.80
C ALA A 67 -10.57 7.79 6.94
N THR A 68 -11.63 6.98 6.84
CA THR A 68 -12.89 7.37 6.19
C THR A 68 -13.73 8.30 7.08
N ARG A 69 -13.79 8.04 8.39
CA ARG A 69 -14.53 8.83 9.40
C ARG A 69 -13.90 10.20 9.64
N ASN A 70 -12.58 10.29 9.63
CA ASN A 70 -11.82 11.53 9.84
C ASN A 70 -11.53 12.28 8.52
N GLY A 71 -12.10 11.86 7.39
CA GLY A 71 -11.98 12.57 6.10
C GLY A 71 -10.60 12.49 5.43
N PHE A 72 -9.71 11.60 5.87
CA PHE A 72 -8.38 11.41 5.28
C PHE A 72 -8.38 10.54 4.02
N ILE A 73 -9.41 9.70 3.82
CA ILE A 73 -9.70 9.07 2.52
C ILE A 73 -10.81 9.87 1.86
N ALA A 74 -10.44 10.81 0.98
CA ALA A 74 -11.37 11.33 -0.01
C ALA A 74 -11.71 10.21 -0.99
N VAL A 75 -12.68 9.36 -0.64
CA VAL A 75 -13.44 8.63 -1.66
C VAL A 75 -14.22 9.72 -2.40
N PRO A 76 -14.02 9.93 -3.71
CA PRO A 76 -14.88 10.81 -4.46
C PRO A 76 -16.26 10.15 -4.51
N THR A 77 -17.12 10.46 -3.54
CA THR A 77 -18.54 10.08 -3.56
C THR A 77 -19.36 11.01 -4.45
N HIS A 78 -18.71 11.91 -5.20
CA HIS A 78 -19.43 12.74 -6.16
C HIS A 78 -19.71 11.92 -7.41
N GLU A 79 -20.97 11.55 -7.60
CA GLU A 79 -21.52 11.23 -8.91
C GLU A 79 -21.08 12.31 -9.90
N PRO A 80 -20.69 11.96 -11.14
CA PRO A 80 -20.17 12.92 -12.10
C PRO A 80 -21.28 13.95 -12.36
N ASN A 81 -21.09 15.15 -11.83
CA ASN A 81 -21.98 16.26 -12.09
C ASN A 81 -21.82 16.58 -13.59
N CYS A 82 -22.76 16.13 -14.39
CA CYS A 82 -22.91 16.49 -15.80
C CYS A 82 -23.20 18.00 -15.86
N GLY A 83 -22.15 18.81 -15.85
CA GLY A 83 -22.24 20.26 -15.93
C GLY A 83 -20.96 20.83 -16.54
N ASN A 84 -20.94 20.97 -17.87
CA ASN A 84 -19.89 21.67 -18.61
C ASN A 84 -19.85 23.15 -18.19
N VAL A 85 -18.88 23.57 -17.37
CA VAL A 85 -18.68 24.98 -17.02
C VAL A 85 -17.56 25.65 -17.85
N TYR A 86 -16.90 24.93 -18.77
CA TYR A 86 -15.77 25.47 -19.55
C TYR A 86 -16.02 25.68 -21.05
N THR A 87 -17.24 26.07 -21.44
CA THR A 87 -17.49 26.56 -22.82
C THR A 87 -18.44 27.76 -22.87
N GLN A 88 -18.20 28.81 -22.07
CA GLN A 88 -18.85 30.11 -22.30
C GLN A 88 -17.92 31.30 -22.06
N PHE A 89 -16.79 31.33 -22.77
CA PHE A 89 -16.13 32.59 -23.15
C PHE A 89 -15.36 32.34 -24.44
N ASN A 90 -16.06 32.42 -25.57
CA ASN A 90 -15.57 32.90 -26.87
C ASN A 90 -16.62 32.71 -27.97
N ARG A 91 -17.58 33.63 -28.05
CA ARG A 91 -17.91 34.43 -29.25
C ARG A 91 -19.15 35.27 -29.01
#